data_AF-A0A9Q1A7Q9-F1
#
_entry.id   AF-A0A9Q1A7Q9-F1
#
_cell.length_a   1.000
_cell.length_b   1.000
_cell.length_c   1.000
_cell.angle_alpha   90.00
_cell.angle_beta   90.00
_cell.angle_gamma   90.00
#
_symmetry.space_group_name_H-M   'P 1'
#
loop_
_entity.id
_entity.type
_entity.pdbx_description
1 polymer ?
#
loop_
_entity_poly.entity_id
_entity_poly.type
_entity_poly.pdbx_seq_one_letter_code
_entity_poly.pdbx_strand_id
1 'polypeptide(L)'
;MALTHFASSFCTLPTLASPSRALVGPVSSKNYRSLPPKVRCMVATEASDQIVRRSANYQSSTWEYDFVQSLTSKYKGEPYTARTRKLKAEIRMRLMILRYCM
;
A
#
# COMPACT_ATOMS: atom_id res chain seq x y z
N MET A 1 -3.05 -35.31 -9.84
CA MET A 1 -2.50 -33.97 -10.07
C MET A 1 -3.61 -33.10 -10.60
N ALA A 2 -4.32 -32.38 -9.73
CA ALA A 2 -5.40 -31.48 -10.13
C ALA A 2 -4.89 -30.04 -10.03
N LEU A 3 -4.81 -29.35 -11.16
CA LEU A 3 -4.53 -27.92 -11.23
C LEU A 3 -5.87 -27.19 -11.27
N THR A 4 -6.33 -26.67 -10.14
CA THR A 4 -7.53 -25.82 -10.09
C THR A 4 -7.12 -24.35 -10.00
N HIS A 5 -7.36 -23.66 -11.12
CA HIS A 5 -7.80 -22.26 -11.25
C HIS A 5 -6.99 -21.16 -10.52
N PHE A 6 -6.13 -20.49 -11.29
CA PHE A 6 -5.67 -19.13 -10.99
C PHE A 6 -6.77 -18.13 -11.37
N ALA A 7 -7.50 -17.62 -10.37
CA ALA A 7 -8.30 -16.42 -10.53
C ALA A 7 -7.46 -15.21 -10.09
N SER A 8 -7.02 -14.39 -11.04
CA SER A 8 -6.33 -13.13 -10.77
C SER A 8 -7.32 -12.11 -10.20
N SER A 9 -7.31 -11.94 -8.88
CA SER A 9 -8.03 -10.86 -8.21
C SER A 9 -7.20 -9.58 -8.31
N PHE A 10 -7.61 -8.64 -9.17
CA PHE A 10 -7.06 -7.29 -9.18
C PHE A 10 -7.84 -6.44 -8.18
N CYS A 11 -7.16 -5.91 -7.16
CA CYS A 11 -7.77 -5.01 -6.19
C CYS A 11 -7.98 -3.62 -6.80
N THR A 12 -9.22 -3.25 -7.08
CA THR A 12 -9.62 -1.87 -7.39
C THR A 12 -9.71 -1.06 -6.11
N LEU A 13 -8.95 0.03 -6.01
CA LEU A 13 -9.03 0.98 -4.89
C LEU A 13 -10.30 1.84 -5.03
N PRO A 14 -11.13 2.03 -3.98
CA PRO A 14 -12.26 2.93 -4.05
C PRO A 14 -11.78 4.39 -4.02
N THR A 15 -12.33 5.21 -4.92
CA THR A 15 -12.10 6.65 -4.98
C THR A 15 -12.83 7.33 -3.82
N LEU A 16 -12.10 8.10 -3.01
CA LEU A 16 -12.61 8.78 -1.82
C LEU A 16 -13.28 10.09 -2.23
N ALA A 17 -14.61 10.09 -2.37
CA ALA A 17 -15.37 11.31 -2.60
C ALA A 17 -15.37 12.17 -1.32
N SER A 18 -14.89 13.41 -1.45
CA SER A 18 -14.83 14.37 -0.35
C SER A 18 -16.23 14.92 -0.05
N PRO A 19 -16.70 14.98 1.23
CA PRO A 19 -18.01 15.54 1.54
C PRO A 19 -17.98 17.07 1.41
N SER A 20 -18.93 17.61 0.67
CA SER A 20 -19.14 19.05 0.51
C SER A 20 -19.50 19.72 1.84
N ARG A 21 -18.86 20.87 2.14
CA ARG A 21 -19.19 21.73 3.29
C ARG A 21 -20.57 22.36 3.07
N ALA A 22 -21.55 22.02 3.90
CA ALA A 22 -22.77 22.81 4.05
C ALA A 22 -22.44 24.11 4.81
N LEU A 23 -22.72 25.25 4.19
CA LEU A 23 -22.58 26.58 4.76
C LEU A 23 -23.79 26.85 5.67
N VAL A 24 -23.60 26.91 6.99
CA VAL A 24 -24.63 27.34 7.95
C VAL A 24 -24.35 28.80 8.31
N GLY A 25 -25.38 29.65 8.19
CA GLY A 25 -25.32 31.11 8.29
C GLY A 25 -24.91 31.69 9.67
N PRO A 26 -24.78 33.03 9.78
CA PRO A 26 -24.13 33.67 10.91
C PRO A 26 -25.03 33.70 12.15
N VAL A 27 -24.51 33.21 13.27
CA VAL A 27 -25.09 33.44 14.60
C VAL A 27 -24.52 34.72 15.19
N SER A 28 -25.45 35.55 15.66
CA SER A 28 -25.27 36.85 16.30
C SER A 28 -24.17 36.88 17.37
N SER A 29 -23.34 37.93 17.27
CA SER A 29 -22.20 38.24 18.13
C SER A 29 -22.64 38.57 19.56
N LYS A 30 -22.10 37.84 20.54
CA LYS A 30 -22.04 38.30 21.93
C LYS A 30 -20.60 38.18 22.43
N ASN A 31 -19.99 39.33 22.68
CA ASN A 31 -18.66 39.50 23.23
C ASN A 31 -18.63 39.04 24.69
N TYR A 32 -17.86 37.99 24.97
CA TYR A 32 -17.44 37.67 26.33
C TYR A 32 -15.92 37.53 26.31
N ARG A 33 -15.23 38.46 26.98
CA ARG A 33 -13.81 38.30 27.28
C ARG A 33 -13.66 37.09 28.20
N SER A 34 -13.29 35.94 27.65
CA SER A 34 -12.98 34.75 28.44
C SER A 34 -11.47 34.49 28.41
N LEU A 35 -10.88 34.37 29.60
CA LEU A 35 -9.52 33.86 29.79
C LEU A 35 -9.38 32.50 29.08
N PRO A 36 -8.19 32.13 28.57
CA PRO A 36 -7.99 30.84 27.93
C PRO A 36 -8.37 29.72 28.91
N PRO A 37 -9.26 28.78 28.52
CA PRO A 37 -9.66 27.70 29.41
C PRO A 37 -8.43 26.86 29.76
N LYS A 38 -8.20 26.61 31.06
CA LYS A 38 -7.24 25.58 31.49
C LYS A 38 -7.71 24.24 30.92
N VAL A 39 -7.01 23.72 29.91
CA VAL A 39 -7.25 22.37 29.38
C VAL A 39 -6.88 21.39 30.49
N ARG A 40 -7.88 20.75 31.09
CA ARG A 40 -7.70 19.63 31.99
C ARG A 40 -8.09 18.37 31.23
N CYS A 41 -7.14 17.46 31.06
CA CYS A 41 -7.45 16.12 30.56
C CYS A 41 -8.25 15.39 31.64
N MET A 42 -9.53 15.15 31.39
CA MET A 42 -10.33 14.24 32.19
C MET A 42 -10.40 12.90 31.46
N VAL A 43 -10.15 11.80 32.19
CA VAL A 43 -10.54 10.47 31.72
C VAL A 43 -12.06 10.43 31.71
N ALA A 44 -12.64 10.26 30.53
CA ALA A 44 -14.08 10.09 30.37
C ALA A 44 -14.50 8.86 31.18
N THR A 45 -15.20 9.09 32.29
CA THR A 45 -15.70 8.04 33.17
C THR A 45 -17.22 7.99 33.01
N GLU A 46 -17.68 7.90 31.76
CA GLU A 46 -19.11 7.75 31.45
C GLU A 46 -19.29 6.48 30.64
N ALA A 47 -20.16 5.61 31.17
CA ALA A 47 -20.65 4.32 30.70
C ALA A 47 -20.03 3.78 29.39
N SER A 48 -19.09 2.84 29.54
CA SER A 48 -18.86 1.67 28.69
C SER A 48 -19.34 1.70 27.23
N ASP A 49 -19.03 2.74 26.47
CA ASP A 49 -18.88 2.59 25.02
C ASP A 49 -17.57 1.85 24.82
N GLN A 50 -17.65 0.53 25.02
CA GLN A 50 -16.58 -0.40 24.73
C GLN A 50 -16.06 -0.03 23.35
N ILE A 51 -14.83 0.50 23.28
CA ILE A 51 -14.20 0.85 22.00
C ILE A 51 -14.10 -0.46 21.22
N VAL A 52 -15.08 -0.73 20.37
CA VAL A 52 -15.15 -1.95 19.59
C VAL A 52 -14.08 -1.83 18.52
N ARG A 53 -13.09 -2.70 18.58
CA ARG A 53 -12.10 -2.81 17.51
C ARG A 53 -12.80 -3.20 16.22
N ARG A 54 -12.66 -2.38 15.18
CA ARG A 54 -13.09 -2.71 13.82
C ARG A 54 -12.06 -3.64 13.20
N SER A 55 -12.49 -4.76 12.63
CA SER A 55 -11.64 -5.62 11.81
C SER A 55 -11.75 -5.20 10.34
N ALA A 56 -10.62 -5.12 9.64
CA ALA A 56 -10.58 -4.76 8.22
C ALA A 56 -10.73 -5.99 7.30
N ASN A 57 -11.04 -7.16 7.86
CA ASN A 57 -11.16 -8.45 7.15
C ASN A 57 -10.01 -8.72 6.17
N TYR A 58 -8.77 -8.54 6.63
CA TYR A 58 -7.59 -8.86 5.83
C TYR A 58 -7.53 -10.35 5.55
N GLN A 59 -7.24 -10.70 4.31
CA GLN A 59 -6.96 -12.08 3.93
C GLN A 59 -5.60 -12.51 4.48
N SER A 60 -5.45 -13.81 4.71
CA SER A 60 -4.17 -14.40 5.07
C SER A 60 -3.15 -14.24 3.94
N SER A 61 -1.87 -14.45 4.25
CA SER A 61 -0.82 -14.44 3.25
C SER A 61 -1.09 -15.49 2.17
N THR A 62 -0.88 -15.12 0.91
CA THR A 62 -1.00 -16.03 -0.23
C THR A 62 0.01 -17.18 -0.18
N TRP A 63 1.15 -16.95 0.49
CA TRP A 63 2.20 -17.94 0.65
C TRP A 63 2.43 -18.27 2.11
N GLU A 64 2.67 -19.55 2.38
CA GLU A 64 3.10 -20.05 3.67
C GLU A 64 4.59 -19.75 3.89
N TYR A 65 4.96 -19.55 5.15
CA TYR A 65 6.32 -19.22 5.52
C TYR A 65 7.31 -20.32 5.09
N ASP A 66 7.00 -21.58 5.40
CA ASP A 66 7.84 -22.73 5.05
C ASP A 66 7.97 -22.91 3.53
N PHE A 67 6.89 -22.60 2.79
CA PHE A 67 6.92 -22.59 1.34
C PHE A 67 7.95 -21.58 0.82
N VAL A 68 7.90 -20.32 1.29
CA VAL A 68 8.85 -19.27 0.88
C VAL A 68 10.28 -19.66 1.26
N GLN A 69 10.49 -20.22 2.46
CA GLN A 69 11.80 -20.65 2.94
C GLN A 69 12.37 -21.82 2.12
N SER A 70 11.52 -22.72 1.62
CA SER A 70 11.93 -23.87 0.81
C SER A 70 12.37 -23.51 -0.61
N LEU A 71 12.10 -22.29 -1.08
CA LEU A 71 12.37 -21.89 -2.46
C LEU A 71 13.89 -21.90 -2.76
N THR A 72 14.27 -22.78 -3.66
CA THR A 72 15.63 -22.84 -4.20
C THR A 72 15.62 -22.54 -5.69
N SER A 73 16.53 -21.66 -6.12
CA SER A 73 16.72 -21.36 -7.55
C SER A 73 17.90 -22.15 -8.11
N LYS A 74 17.69 -22.80 -9.26
CA LYS A 74 18.75 -23.43 -10.06
C LYS A 74 19.62 -22.40 -10.80
N TYR A 75 19.10 -21.19 -10.97
CA TYR A 75 19.72 -20.12 -11.75
C TYR A 75 20.58 -19.23 -10.86
N LYS A 76 21.60 -19.82 -10.22
CA LYS A 76 22.54 -19.14 -9.34
C LYS A 76 23.96 -19.28 -9.88
N GLY A 77 24.83 -18.32 -9.56
CA GLY A 77 26.27 -18.40 -9.84
C GLY A 77 26.73 -17.85 -11.20
N GLU A 78 28.04 -17.94 -11.42
CA GLU A 78 28.75 -17.32 -12.54
C GLU A 78 28.29 -17.71 -13.96
N PRO A 79 27.88 -18.96 -14.29
CA PRO A 79 27.54 -19.27 -15.67
C PRO A 79 26.32 -18.47 -16.17
N TYR A 80 25.33 -18.25 -15.30
CA TYR A 80 24.13 -17.49 -15.64
C TYR A 80 24.42 -15.98 -15.67
N THR A 81 25.18 -15.46 -14.72
CA THR A 81 25.55 -14.03 -14.70
C THR A 81 26.42 -13.68 -15.90
N ALA A 82 27.37 -14.54 -16.29
CA ALA A 82 28.20 -14.36 -17.47
C ALA A 82 27.36 -14.34 -18.75
N ARG A 83 26.41 -15.28 -18.90
CA ARG A 83 25.49 -15.31 -20.04
C ARG A 83 24.64 -14.03 -20.10
N THR A 84 24.12 -13.57 -18.96
CA THR A 84 23.36 -12.31 -18.89
C THR A 84 24.21 -11.10 -19.27
N ARG A 85 25.47 -11.03 -18.81
CA ARG A 85 26.40 -9.95 -19.18
C ARG A 85 26.68 -9.94 -20.68
N LYS A 86 26.94 -11.10 -21.27
CA LYS A 86 27.17 -11.25 -22.72
C LYS A 86 25.97 -10.75 -23.52
N LEU A 87 24.78 -11.24 -23.20
CA LEU A 87 23.56 -10.86 -23.90
C LEU A 87 23.28 -9.35 -23.77
N LYS A 88 23.49 -8.78 -22.57
CA LYS A 88 23.35 -7.35 -22.34
C LYS A 88 24.33 -6.53 -23.20
N ALA A 89 25.57 -6.99 -23.38
CA ALA A 89 26.55 -6.33 -24.22
C ALA A 89 26.14 -6.40 -25.71
N GLU A 90 25.70 -7.55 -26.19
CA GLU A 90 25.25 -7.72 -27.58
C GLU A 90 24.06 -6.80 -27.91
N ILE A 91 23.06 -6.71 -27.02
CA ILE A 91 21.91 -5.82 -27.21
C ILE A 91 22.34 -4.35 -27.20
N ARG A 92 23.25 -3.97 -26.29
CA ARG A 92 23.81 -2.60 -26.26
C ARG A 92 24.51 -2.24 -27.56
N MET A 93 25.31 -3.16 -28.10
CA MET A 93 25.97 -2.95 -29.40
C MET A 93 24.96 -2.79 -30.53
N ARG A 94 23.93 -3.64 -30.59
CA ARG A 94 22.87 -3.50 -31.59
C ARG A 94 22.12 -2.17 -31.47
N LEU A 95 21.73 -1.79 -30.25
CA LEU A 95 21.07 -0.50 -30.00
C LEU A 95 21.97 0.68 -30.37
N MET A 96 23.26 0.59 -30.06
CA MET A 96 24.24 1.62 -30.40
C MET A 96 24.34 1.75 -31.93
N ILE A 97 24.58 0.65 -32.64
CA ILE A 97 24.70 0.63 -34.11
C ILE A 97 23.44 1.18 -34.77
N LEU A 98 22.25 0.73 -34.35
CA LEU A 98 20.98 1.22 -34.89
C LEU A 98 20.77 2.71 -34.65
N ARG A 99 21.31 3.28 -33.57
CA ARG A 99 21.26 4.72 -33.31
C ARG A 99 22.20 5.53 -34.20
N TYR A 100 23.32 4.97 -34.64
CA TYR A 100 24.30 5.67 -35.49
C TYR A 100 24.09 5.42 -37.00
N CYS A 101 23.30 4.42 -37.37
CA CYS A 101 22.96 4.10 -38.76
C CYS A 101 21.61 4.67 -39.24
N MET A 102 20.86 5.33 -38.36
CA MET A 102 19.64 6.10 -38.65
C MET A 102 19.95 7.59 -38.61
#